data_AF-A0A3C0UBI6-F1
#
_entry.id   AF-A0A3C0UBI6-F1
#
_cell.length_a   1.000
_cell.length_b   1.000
_cell.length_c   1.000
_cell.angle_alpha   90.00
_cell.angle_beta   90.00
_cell.angle_gamma   90.00
#
_symmetry.space_group_name_H-M   'P 1'
#
loop_
_entity.id
_entity.type
_entity.pdbx_description
1 polymer ?
#
loop_
_entity_poly.entity_id
_entity_poly.type
_entity_poly.pdbx_seq_one_letter_code
_entity_poly.pdbx_strand_id
1 'polypeptide(L)' 'MEFLSTEFLWALLSIIFSDLVLAGDNAIVIGMAARKLPLEQQKKAVIWGTAGAIGIRLLST' A
#
# COMPACT_ATOMS: atom_id res chain seq x y z
N MET A 1 -13.07 -4.70 22.85
CA MET A 1 -13.52 -5.94 22.18
C MET A 1 -14.13 -5.69 20.80
N GLU A 2 -14.30 -4.44 20.33
CA GLU A 2 -14.78 -4.15 18.96
C GLU A 2 -13.73 -4.43 17.85
N PHE A 3 -12.45 -4.22 18.11
CA PHE A 3 -11.37 -4.45 17.11
C PHE A 3 -11.15 -5.92 16.72
N LEU A 4 -11.76 -6.87 17.43
CA LEU A 4 -11.74 -8.29 17.08
C LEU A 4 -13.15 -8.81 16.73
N SER A 5 -14.11 -7.90 16.52
CA SER A 5 -15.44 -8.26 16.03
C SER A 5 -15.33 -8.84 14.61
N THR A 6 -16.24 -9.75 14.27
CA THR A 6 -16.30 -10.36 12.94
C THR A 6 -16.53 -9.30 11.88
N GLU A 7 -17.35 -8.28 12.18
CA GLU A 7 -17.64 -7.16 11.30
C GLU A 7 -16.38 -6.34 11.01
N PHE A 8 -15.60 -6.01 12.04
CA PHE A 8 -14.35 -5.26 11.87
C PHE A 8 -13.33 -6.06 11.04
N LEU A 9 -13.15 -7.35 11.34
CA LEU A 9 -12.23 -8.20 10.59
C LEU A 9 -12.66 -8.35 9.13
N TRP A 10 -13.96 -8.47 8.86
CA TRP A 10 -14.50 -8.55 7.51
C TRP A 10 -14.31 -7.24 6.73
N ALA A 11 -14.56 -6.09 7.37
CA ALA A 11 -14.31 -4.78 6.78
C ALA A 11 -12.83 -4.58 6.47
N LEU A 12 -11.94 -4.93 7.40
CA LEU A 12 -10.49 -4.85 7.21
C LEU A 12 -10.02 -5.74 6.05
N LEU A 13 -10.47 -7.01 6.01
CA LEU A 13 -10.17 -7.93 4.91
C LEU A 13 -10.65 -7.39 3.56
N SER A 14 -11.86 -6.84 3.52
CA SER A 14 -12.45 -6.28 2.30
C SER A 14 -11.62 -5.10 1.78
N ILE A 15 -11.14 -4.23 2.67
CA ILE A 15 -10.27 -3.09 2.33
C ILE A 15 -8.92 -3.59 1.77
N ILE A 16 -8.25 -4.50 2.49
CA ILE A 16 -6.96 -5.07 2.05
C ILE A 16 -7.09 -5.76 0.70
N PHE A 17 -8.16 -6.53 0.50
CA PHE A 17 -8.40 -7.23 -0.76
C PHE A 17 -8.64 -6.25 -1.91
N SER A 18 -9.46 -5.21 -1.67
CA SER A 18 -9.74 -4.17 -2.68
C SER A 18 -8.46 -3.46 -3.09
N ASP A 19 -7.59 -3.11 -2.14
CA ASP A 19 -6.31 -2.45 -2.43
C ASP A 19 -5.37 -3.36 -3.20
N LEU A 20 -5.30 -4.63 -2.84
CA LEU A 20 -4.43 -5.60 -3.50
C LEU A 20 -4.86 -5.84 -4.94
N VAL A 21 -6.16 -5.96 -5.20
CA VAL A 21 -6.71 -6.09 -6.55
C VAL A 21 -6.44 -4.84 -7.38
N LEU A 22 -6.66 -3.66 -6.80
CA LEU A 22 -6.45 -2.38 -7.50
C LEU A 22 -4.96 -2.10 -7.77
N ALA A 23 -4.08 -2.51 -6.87
CA ALA A 23 -2.64 -2.24 -6.93
C ALA A 23 -1.81 -3.37 -7.57
N GLY A 24 -2.39 -4.56 -7.79
CA GLY A 24 -1.66 -5.80 -8.06
C GLY A 24 -0.59 -5.71 -9.15
N ASP A 25 -0.96 -5.24 -10.34
CA ASP A 25 -0.02 -5.15 -11.46
C ASP A 25 0.98 -3.98 -11.30
N ASN A 26 0.52 -2.87 -10.73
CA ASN A 26 1.31 -1.64 -10.61
C ASN A 26 2.36 -1.72 -9.50
N ALA A 27 2.05 -2.38 -8.38
CA ALA A 27 2.96 -2.52 -7.24
C ALA A 27 4.22 -3.32 -7.62
N ILE A 28 4.08 -4.37 -8.45
CA ILE A 28 5.20 -5.18 -8.92
C ILE A 28 6.12 -4.35 -9.82
N VAL A 29 5.57 -3.57 -10.76
CA VAL A 29 6.36 -2.71 -11.65
C VAL A 29 7.12 -1.65 -10.86
N ILE A 30 6.46 -0.98 -9.90
CA ILE A 30 7.09 0.02 -9.03
C ILE A 30 8.22 -0.63 -8.21
N GLY A 31 7.99 -1.81 -7.65
CA GLY A 31 9.01 -2.56 -6.91
C GLY A 31 10.20 -2.96 -7.78
N MET A 32 9.96 -3.43 -9.00
CA MET A 32 11.03 -3.77 -9.96
C MET A 32 11.83 -2.54 -10.39
N ALA A 33 11.18 -1.39 -10.58
CA ALA A 33 11.86 -0.13 -10.87
C ALA A 33 12.72 0.34 -9.69
N ALA A 34 12.17 0.31 -8.47
CA ALA A 34 12.88 0.69 -7.26
C ALA A 34 14.10 -0.19 -7.00
N ARG A 35 14.03 -1.50 -7.30
CA ARG A 35 15.17 -2.44 -7.14
C ARG A 35 16.40 -2.11 -8.01
N LYS A 36 16.24 -1.32 -9.07
CA LYS A 36 17.36 -0.88 -9.92
C LYS A 36 18.10 0.34 -9.36
N LEU A 37 17.60 0.96 -8.27
CA LEU A 37 18.23 2.11 -7.65
C LEU A 37 19.36 1.70 -6.69
N PRO A 38 20.36 2.58 -6.44
CA PRO A 38 21.32 2.41 -5.37
C PRO A 38 20.64 2.19 -4.01
N LEU A 39 21.25 1.41 -3.11
CA LEU A 39 20.64 0.96 -1.85
C LEU A 39 20.08 2.12 -0.99
N GLU A 40 20.77 3.26 -0.96
CA GLU A 40 20.32 4.46 -0.24
C GLU A 40 19.06 5.10 -0.85
N GLN A 41 18.91 5.01 -2.17
CA GLN A 41 17.77 5.56 -2.89
C GLN A 41 16.56 4.61 -2.85
N GLN A 42 16.76 3.30 -2.73
CA GLN A 42 15.66 2.34 -2.55
C GLN A 42 14.85 2.68 -1.30
N LYS A 43 15.52 2.98 -0.19
CA LYS A 43 14.86 3.40 1.06
C LYS A 43 14.04 4.68 0.85
N LYS A 44 14.61 5.67 0.15
CA LYS A 44 13.89 6.91 -0.19
C LYS A 44 12.68 6.63 -1.08
N ALA A 45 12.82 5.77 -2.08
CA ALA A 45 11.72 5.40 -2.98
C ALA A 45 10.58 4.73 -2.21
N VAL A 46 10.89 3.81 -1.27
CA VAL A 46 9.88 3.17 -0.42
C VAL A 46 9.21 4.19 0.51
N ILE A 47 9.98 5.05 1.19
CA ILE A 47 9.44 6.03 2.14
C ILE A 47 8.54 7.04 1.43
N TRP A 48 9.06 7.69 0.37
CA TRP A 48 8.31 8.70 -0.36
C TRP A 48 7.14 8.10 -1.16
N GLY A 49 7.32 6.91 -1.72
CA GLY A 49 6.25 6.18 -2.40
C GLY A 49 5.11 5.82 -1.45
N THR A 50 5.44 5.29 -0.26
CA THR A 50 4.44 4.94 0.75
C THR A 50 3.73 6.18 1.30
N ALA A 51 4.49 7.22 1.64
CA ALA A 51 3.92 8.48 2.13
C ALA A 51 2.99 9.13 1.09
N GLY A 52 3.40 9.16 -0.18
CA GLY A 52 2.57 9.67 -1.28
C GLY A 52 1.31 8.85 -1.50
N ALA A 53 1.41 7.52 -1.49
CA ALA A 53 0.28 6.62 -1.64
C ALA A 53 -0.75 6.79 -0.51
N ILE A 54 -0.29 6.86 0.75
CA ILE A 54 -1.17 7.13 1.90
C ILE A 54 -1.81 8.52 1.77
N GLY A 55 -1.04 9.55 1.42
CA GLY A 55 -1.55 10.91 1.25
C GLY A 55 -2.66 10.99 0.21
N ILE A 56 -2.45 10.41 -0.98
CA ILE A 56 -3.47 10.35 -2.03
C ILE A 56 -4.70 9.59 -1.53
N ARG A 57 -4.52 8.48 -0.82
CA ARG A 57 -5.61 7.68 -0.30
C ARG A 57 -6.47 8.45 0.70
N LEU A 58 -5.86 9.15 1.65
CA LEU A 58 -6.57 10.00 2.62
C LEU A 58 -7.31 11.16 1.96
N LEU A 59 -6.85 11.63 0.80
CA LEU A 59 -7.50 12.72 0.06
C LEU A 59 -8.63 12.24 -0.86
N SER A 60 -8.65 10.96 -1.21
CA SER A 60 -9.59 10.36 -2.17
C SER A 60 -10.63 9.44 -1.52
N THR A 61 -10.47 9.14 -0.24
CA THR A 61 -11.41 8.36 0.60
C THR A 61 -12.07 9.29 1.61
#